data_AF-A0A661IX08-F1
#
_entry.id   AF-A0A661IX08-F1
#
_cell.length_a   1.000
_cell.length_b   1.000
_cell.length_c   1.000
_cell.angle_alpha   90.00
_cell.angle_beta   90.00
_cell.angle_gamma   90.00
#
_symmetry.space_group_name_H-M   'P 1'
#
loop_
_entity.id
_entity.type
_entity.pdbx_description
1 polymer ?
#
loop_
_entity_poly.entity_id
_entity_poly.type
_entity_poly.pdbx_seq_one_letter_code
_entity_poly.pdbx_strand_id
1 'polypeptide(L)'
;MKERKIEIGLEGVEAKVIYHRLKGFEVKTLLLSFDRPRRVLSTMEGFKEVRFVGNHYDPPELWDYLHEHFEEHRNWLPQALGLLPEKSAFLFTGADMDNLGVGEQSFEELRVCCLATAGVRSNALRAGVDEAGSRSPGTINLILLTNAT
;
A
#
# COMPACT_ATOMS: atom_id res chain seq x y z
N MET A 1 10.82 -12.17 -9.58
CA MET A 1 10.45 -10.74 -9.46
C MET A 1 11.65 -10.00 -8.89
N LYS A 2 11.90 -8.75 -9.29
CA LYS A 2 12.97 -7.94 -8.66
C LYS A 2 12.43 -7.38 -7.35
N GLU A 3 13.28 -7.22 -6.34
CA GLU A 3 12.88 -6.69 -5.04
C GLU A 3 13.84 -5.58 -4.59
N ARG A 4 13.30 -4.57 -3.90
CA ARG A 4 14.05 -3.52 -3.21
C ARG A 4 13.62 -3.50 -1.74
N LYS A 5 14.53 -3.84 -0.83
CA LYS A 5 14.27 -3.79 0.61
C LYS A 5 14.06 -2.35 1.06
N ILE A 6 13.11 -2.13 1.97
CA ILE A 6 12.87 -0.86 2.65
C ILE A 6 13.29 -1.06 4.10
N GLU A 7 14.22 -0.23 4.58
CA GLU A 7 14.63 -0.26 5.99
C GLU A 7 13.55 0.41 6.83
N ILE A 8 13.08 -0.31 7.85
CA ILE A 8 12.13 0.18 8.84
C ILE A 8 12.60 -0.23 10.24
N GLY A 9 12.47 0.66 11.23
CA GLY A 9 12.90 0.45 12.60
C GLY A 9 11.92 -0.33 13.49
N LEU A 10 11.03 -1.15 12.93
CA LEU A 10 10.03 -1.92 13.66
C LEU A 10 10.33 -3.42 13.66
N GLU A 11 10.43 -4.00 14.86
CA GLU A 11 10.66 -5.42 15.04
C GLU A 11 9.47 -6.27 14.53
N GLY A 12 9.80 -7.43 13.95
CA GLY A 12 8.81 -8.36 13.41
C GLY A 12 8.12 -7.86 12.15
N VAL A 13 8.66 -6.83 11.48
CA VAL A 13 8.15 -6.32 10.21
C VAL A 13 9.25 -6.29 9.17
N GLU A 14 9.02 -6.95 8.04
CA GLU A 14 9.85 -6.81 6.85
C GLU A 14 9.10 -5.94 5.83
N ALA A 15 9.78 -4.97 5.21
CA ALA A 15 9.21 -4.15 4.15
C ALA A 15 10.06 -4.22 2.87
N LYS A 16 9.40 -4.35 1.72
CA LYS A 16 10.05 -4.35 0.41
C LYS A 16 9.13 -3.85 -0.70
N VAL A 17 9.71 -3.33 -1.76
CA VAL A 17 9.02 -3.09 -3.04
C VAL A 17 9.32 -4.25 -3.98
N ILE A 18 8.27 -4.90 -4.49
CA ILE A 18 8.34 -5.99 -5.45
C ILE A 18 7.98 -5.42 -6.83
N TYR A 19 8.86 -5.63 -7.81
CA TYR A 19 8.65 -5.24 -9.21
C TYR A 19 8.23 -6.46 -10.00
N HIS A 20 7.07 -6.38 -10.64
CA HIS A 20 6.48 -7.46 -11.42
C HIS A 20 5.68 -6.91 -12.61
N ARG A 21 4.94 -7.76 -13.32
CA ARG A 21 4.26 -7.36 -14.56
C ARG A 21 2.80 -7.79 -14.58
N LEU A 22 1.97 -6.93 -15.15
CA LEU A 22 0.57 -7.19 -15.50
C LEU A 22 0.35 -6.72 -16.94
N LYS A 23 -0.14 -7.62 -17.80
CA LYS A 23 -0.37 -7.35 -19.24
C LYS A 23 0.82 -6.68 -19.97
N GLY A 24 2.04 -7.04 -19.59
CA GLY A 24 3.27 -6.50 -20.18
C GLY A 24 3.77 -5.18 -19.58
N PHE A 25 2.97 -4.50 -18.76
CA PHE A 25 3.38 -3.28 -18.05
C PHE A 25 4.03 -3.62 -16.71
N GLU A 26 4.97 -2.77 -16.26
CA GLU A 26 5.58 -2.91 -14.93
C GLU A 26 4.60 -2.39 -13.87
N VAL A 27 4.38 -3.21 -12.85
CA VAL A 27 3.62 -2.88 -11.66
C VAL A 27 4.51 -3.07 -10.44
N LYS A 28 4.25 -2.32 -9.37
CA LYS A 28 5.12 -2.31 -8.18
C LYS A 28 4.28 -2.46 -6.92
N THR A 29 4.66 -3.36 -6.03
CA THR A 29 3.94 -3.54 -4.76
C THR A 29 4.87 -3.24 -3.60
N LEU A 30 4.56 -2.22 -2.80
CA LEU A 30 5.07 -2.16 -1.44
C LEU A 30 4.38 -3.26 -0.63
N LEU A 31 5.17 -4.21 -0.11
CA LEU A 31 4.70 -5.32 0.71
C LEU A 31 5.36 -5.25 2.08
N LEU A 32 4.54 -5.33 3.12
CA LEU A 32 4.93 -5.49 4.50
C LEU A 32 4.53 -6.87 4.97
N SER A 33 5.48 -7.60 5.53
CA SER A 33 5.30 -8.95 6.08
C SER A 33 5.49 -8.90 7.59
N PHE A 34 4.50 -9.43 8.32
CA PHE A 34 4.56 -9.57 9.77
C PHE A 34 4.98 -10.99 10.16
N ASP A 35 5.90 -11.08 11.12
CA ASP A 35 6.35 -12.33 11.73
C ASP A 35 5.22 -13.13 12.41
N ARG A 36 4.19 -12.42 12.89
CA ARG A 36 2.94 -12.96 13.46
C ARG A 36 1.72 -12.22 12.89
N PRO A 37 0.51 -12.83 12.91
CA PRO A 37 -0.70 -12.13 12.51
C PRO A 37 -0.90 -10.86 13.34
N ARG A 38 -1.28 -9.76 12.69
CA ARG A 38 -1.59 -8.48 13.33
C ARG A 38 -2.99 -8.02 12.92
N ARG A 39 -3.70 -7.40 13.85
CA ARG A 39 -4.95 -6.70 13.56
C ARG A 39 -4.63 -5.38 12.88
N VAL A 40 -5.27 -5.11 11.75
CA VAL A 40 -5.13 -3.88 10.98
C VAL A 40 -6.50 -3.24 10.75
N LEU A 41 -6.49 -1.93 10.50
CA LEU A 41 -7.64 -1.20 9.97
C LEU A 41 -7.28 -0.71 8.56
N SER A 42 -7.99 -1.21 7.56
CA SER A 42 -7.90 -0.76 6.17
C SER A 42 -9.10 0.11 5.82
N THR A 43 -8.89 1.22 5.14
CA THR A 43 -9.98 2.05 4.60
C THR A 43 -10.74 1.33 3.47
N MET A 44 -10.13 0.33 2.84
CA MET A 44 -10.74 -0.46 1.76
C MET A 44 -11.37 -1.77 2.24
N GLU A 45 -10.90 -2.32 3.36
CA GLU A 45 -11.27 -3.67 3.82
C GLU A 45 -11.79 -3.73 5.26
N GLY A 46 -11.82 -2.61 5.99
CA GLY A 46 -12.21 -2.57 7.39
C GLY A 46 -11.19 -3.23 8.32
N PHE A 47 -11.65 -3.73 9.47
CA PHE A 47 -10.82 -4.45 10.41
C PHE A 47 -10.53 -5.88 9.94
N LYS A 48 -9.26 -6.28 9.93
CA LYS A 48 -8.83 -7.62 9.52
C LYS A 48 -7.63 -8.09 10.34
N GLU A 49 -7.48 -9.40 10.49
CA GLU A 49 -6.26 -10.00 11.02
C GLU A 49 -5.44 -10.58 9.86
N VAL A 50 -4.23 -10.05 9.65
CA VAL A 50 -3.42 -10.31 8.46
C VAL A 50 -1.95 -10.56 8.81
N ARG A 51 -1.23 -11.22 7.91
CA ARG A 51 0.24 -11.32 7.92
C ARG A 51 0.88 -10.38 6.91
N PHE A 52 0.11 -9.89 5.94
CA PHE A 52 0.62 -9.07 4.86
C PHE A 52 -0.21 -7.80 4.71
N VAL A 53 0.46 -6.67 4.54
CA VAL A 53 -0.16 -5.41 4.15
C VAL A 53 0.57 -4.89 2.92
N GLY A 54 -0.14 -4.37 1.93
CA GLY A 54 0.52 -3.78 0.79
C GLY A 54 -0.18 -2.58 0.19
N ASN A 55 0.59 -1.86 -0.63
CA ASN A 55 0.11 -0.77 -1.46
C ASN A 55 0.63 -1.04 -2.88
N HIS A 56 -0.28 -1.18 -3.84
CA HIS A 56 0.01 -1.62 -5.19
C HIS A 56 -0.07 -0.44 -6.16
N TYR A 57 1.00 -0.25 -6.93
CA TYR A 57 1.10 0.73 -7.98
C TYR A 57 0.68 0.12 -9.31
N ASP A 58 -0.33 0.76 -9.91
CA ASP A 58 -0.77 0.51 -11.27
C ASP A 58 -0.44 1.72 -12.17
N PRO A 59 0.32 1.51 -13.27
CA PRO A 59 0.70 2.59 -14.18
C PRO A 59 -0.50 3.07 -15.03
N PRO A 60 -0.46 4.32 -15.55
CA PRO A 60 -1.55 4.93 -16.32
C PRO A 60 -2.08 4.07 -17.47
N GLU A 61 -1.21 3.32 -18.13
CA GLU A 61 -1.53 2.43 -19.25
C GLU A 61 -2.50 1.31 -18.88
N LEU A 62 -2.64 1.00 -17.59
CA LEU A 62 -3.57 -0.01 -17.10
C LEU A 62 -4.87 0.58 -16.54
N TRP A 63 -4.97 1.90 -16.31
CA TRP A 63 -6.08 2.47 -15.53
C TRP A 63 -7.45 2.21 -16.14
N ASP A 64 -7.63 2.42 -17.45
CA ASP A 64 -8.92 2.18 -18.10
C ASP A 64 -9.39 0.74 -17.95
N TYR A 65 -8.47 -0.22 -18.19
CA TYR A 65 -8.74 -1.64 -17.98
C TYR A 65 -9.06 -1.96 -16.51
N LEU A 66 -8.28 -1.40 -15.57
CA LEU A 66 -8.44 -1.69 -14.14
C LEU A 66 -9.71 -1.07 -13.55
N HIS A 67 -10.20 0.05 -14.10
CA HIS A 67 -11.49 0.60 -13.71
C HIS A 67 -12.65 -0.34 -14.07
N GLU A 68 -12.53 -1.07 -15.18
CA GLU A 68 -13.56 -2.05 -15.62
C GLU A 68 -13.41 -3.41 -14.90
N HIS A 69 -12.19 -3.79 -14.51
CA HIS A 69 -11.87 -5.12 -13.98
C HIS A 69 -11.30 -5.09 -12.55
N PHE A 70 -11.68 -4.10 -11.73
CA PHE A 70 -11.07 -3.87 -10.42
C PHE A 70 -11.16 -5.08 -9.48
N GLU A 71 -12.31 -5.75 -9.42
CA GLU A 71 -12.48 -6.92 -8.54
C GLU A 71 -11.63 -8.12 -8.98
N GLU A 72 -11.46 -8.33 -10.29
CA GLU A 72 -10.56 -9.35 -10.81
C GLU A 72 -9.11 -9.04 -10.44
N HIS A 73 -8.69 -7.77 -10.62
CA HIS A 73 -7.36 -7.30 -10.24
C HIS A 73 -7.09 -7.43 -8.75
N ARG A 74 -8.07 -7.06 -7.92
CA ARG A 74 -8.00 -7.18 -6.47
C ARG A 74 -7.81 -8.63 -6.02
N ASN A 75 -8.50 -9.58 -6.66
CA ASN A 75 -8.37 -11.01 -6.37
C ASN A 75 -7.08 -11.62 -6.93
N TRP A 76 -6.58 -11.09 -8.06
CA TRP A 76 -5.35 -11.52 -8.71
C TRP A 76 -4.11 -11.17 -7.90
N LEU A 77 -4.01 -9.95 -7.36
CA LEU A 77 -2.78 -9.43 -6.78
C LEU A 77 -2.17 -10.32 -5.68
N PRO A 78 -2.91 -10.78 -4.64
CA PRO A 78 -2.32 -11.65 -3.62
C PRO A 78 -1.78 -12.94 -4.24
N GLN A 79 -2.52 -13.54 -5.18
CA GLN A 79 -2.12 -14.79 -5.85
C GLN A 79 -0.85 -14.59 -6.70
N ALA A 80 -0.75 -13.46 -7.40
CA ALA A 80 0.41 -13.09 -8.19
C ALA A 80 1.68 -12.96 -7.34
N LEU A 81 1.53 -12.58 -6.08
CA LEU A 81 2.61 -12.47 -5.09
C LEU A 81 2.84 -13.76 -4.29
N GLY A 82 2.06 -14.82 -4.54
CA GLY A 82 2.13 -16.08 -3.78
C GLY A 82 1.59 -15.97 -2.35
N LEU A 83 0.65 -15.05 -2.11
CA LEU A 83 0.06 -14.76 -0.81
C LEU A 83 -1.37 -15.27 -0.71
N LEU A 84 -1.81 -15.53 0.52
CA LEU A 84 -3.19 -15.88 0.83
C LEU A 84 -4.05 -14.60 0.94
N PRO A 85 -5.12 -14.43 0.12
CA PRO A 85 -5.98 -13.24 0.16
C PRO A 85 -6.59 -12.96 1.55
N GLU A 86 -6.96 -14.00 2.28
CA GLU A 86 -7.55 -13.92 3.62
C GLU A 86 -6.53 -13.47 4.69
N LYS A 87 -5.23 -13.61 4.42
CA LYS A 87 -4.14 -13.16 5.30
C LYS A 87 -3.48 -11.87 4.84
N SER A 88 -4.09 -11.17 3.88
CA SER A 88 -3.52 -9.97 3.28
C SER A 88 -4.51 -8.80 3.31
N ALA A 89 -4.00 -7.58 3.39
CA ALA A 89 -4.78 -6.38 3.13
C ALA A 89 -4.03 -5.49 2.13
N PHE A 90 -4.70 -4.98 1.10
CA PHE A 90 -4.08 -4.17 0.06
C PHE A 90 -4.77 -2.82 -0.10
N LEU A 91 -3.98 -1.84 -0.53
CA LEU A 91 -4.44 -0.62 -1.16
C LEU A 91 -3.93 -0.59 -2.60
N PHE A 92 -4.59 0.19 -3.45
CA PHE A 92 -4.22 0.40 -4.85
C PHE A 92 -4.00 1.89 -5.09
N THR A 93 -3.04 2.23 -5.94
CA THR A 93 -2.67 3.61 -6.22
C THR A 93 -2.03 3.74 -7.59
N GLY A 94 -2.13 4.94 -8.17
CA GLY A 94 -1.31 5.35 -9.31
C GLY A 94 0.02 5.98 -8.88
N ALA A 95 0.26 6.18 -7.58
CA ALA A 95 1.53 6.74 -7.10
C ALA A 95 2.64 5.69 -7.15
N ASP A 96 3.72 6.02 -7.87
CA ASP A 96 4.84 5.11 -8.06
C ASP A 96 5.56 4.79 -6.74
N MET A 97 5.78 3.50 -6.47
CA MET A 97 6.50 3.01 -5.27
C MET A 97 7.98 3.43 -5.22
N ASP A 98 8.56 3.90 -6.33
CA ASP A 98 9.90 4.50 -6.33
C ASP A 98 9.92 5.89 -5.68
N ASN A 99 8.77 6.54 -5.55
CA ASN A 99 8.60 7.80 -4.81
C ASN A 99 8.15 7.59 -3.36
N LEU A 100 8.29 6.38 -2.82
CA LEU A 100 7.90 6.04 -1.46
C LEU A 100 8.63 6.93 -0.44
N GLY A 101 7.86 7.69 0.34
CA GLY A 101 8.35 8.37 1.53
C GLY A 101 8.28 7.44 2.74
N VAL A 102 9.36 7.39 3.52
CA VAL A 102 9.40 6.66 4.79
C VAL A 102 9.79 7.64 5.88
N GLY A 103 9.01 7.68 6.95
CA GLY A 103 9.27 8.53 8.11
C GLY A 103 9.07 7.76 9.40
N GLU A 104 10.01 7.89 10.32
CA GLU A 104 9.97 7.25 11.62
C GLU A 104 10.06 8.29 12.73
N GLN A 105 9.35 8.04 13.82
CA GLN A 105 9.43 8.79 15.06
C GLN A 105 9.38 7.82 16.24
N SER A 106 10.11 8.17 17.31
CA SER A 106 10.14 7.39 18.54
C SER A 106 10.00 8.28 19.76
N PHE A 107 9.29 7.80 20.77
CA PHE A 107 9.19 8.41 22.08
C PHE A 107 9.26 7.29 23.13
N GLU A 108 10.30 7.32 23.97
CA GLU A 108 10.63 6.21 24.88
C GLU A 108 10.71 4.87 24.12
N GLU A 109 9.93 3.87 24.54
CA GLU A 109 9.86 2.56 23.89
C GLU A 109 8.90 2.53 22.69
N LEU A 110 8.11 3.59 22.48
CA LEU A 110 7.14 3.67 21.38
C LEU A 110 7.81 4.09 20.08
N ARG A 111 7.47 3.40 18.99
CA ARG A 111 7.94 3.67 17.63
C ARG A 111 6.76 3.73 16.68
N VAL A 112 6.76 4.74 15.82
CA VAL A 112 5.79 4.89 14.73
C VAL A 112 6.54 4.99 13.41
N CYS A 113 6.15 4.19 12.44
CA CYS A 113 6.65 4.24 11.07
C CYS A 113 5.50 4.59 10.12
N CYS A 114 5.72 5.57 9.25
CA CYS A 114 4.80 5.97 8.19
C CYS A 114 5.44 5.68 6.83
N LEU A 115 4.74 4.92 6.01
CA LEU A 115 5.07 4.69 4.60
C LEU A 115 4.02 5.40 3.76
N ALA A 116 4.44 6.42 3.01
CA ALA A 116 3.56 7.31 2.27
C ALA A 116 3.86 7.27 0.78
N THR A 117 2.81 7.10 -0.03
CA THR A 117 2.89 7.29 -1.49
C THR A 117 1.97 8.43 -1.89
N ALA A 118 2.47 9.38 -2.67
CA ALA A 118 1.71 10.50 -3.19
C ALA A 118 2.19 10.87 -4.59
N GLY A 119 1.46 11.74 -5.27
CA GLY A 119 1.96 12.43 -6.48
C GLY A 119 1.10 12.28 -7.73
N VAL A 120 0.07 11.45 -7.73
CA VAL A 120 -0.90 11.39 -8.84
C VAL A 120 -2.06 12.33 -8.60
N ARG A 121 -2.37 13.18 -9.58
CA ARG A 121 -3.39 14.24 -9.48
C ARG A 121 -4.75 13.87 -10.08
N SER A 122 -4.84 12.73 -10.76
CA SER A 122 -5.99 12.34 -11.59
C SER A 122 -6.84 11.22 -11.01
N ASN A 123 -6.41 10.55 -9.95
CA ASN A 123 -7.05 9.33 -9.43
C ASN A 123 -7.51 9.46 -7.96
N ALA A 124 -7.59 10.68 -7.44
CA ALA A 124 -7.96 10.92 -6.06
C ALA A 124 -9.45 10.66 -5.83
N LEU A 125 -9.76 9.63 -5.03
CA LEU A 125 -11.07 9.47 -4.42
C LEU A 125 -11.10 10.21 -3.07
N ARG A 126 -12.23 10.86 -2.78
CA ARG A 126 -12.41 11.67 -1.56
C ARG A 126 -13.34 10.93 -0.62
N ALA A 127 -12.92 10.71 0.63
CA ALA A 127 -13.75 10.09 1.66
C ALA A 127 -14.74 11.08 2.32
N GLY A 128 -14.56 12.39 2.12
CA GLY A 128 -15.41 13.44 2.67
C GLY A 128 -15.20 14.79 1.96
N VAL A 129 -16.09 15.74 2.22
CA VAL A 129 -15.98 17.13 1.77
C VAL A 129 -15.65 17.97 3.00
N ASP A 130 -14.37 18.18 3.28
CA ASP A 130 -13.93 19.27 4.14
C ASP A 130 -13.50 20.43 3.25
N GLU A 131 -13.90 21.66 3.60
CA GLU A 131 -13.56 22.89 2.88
C GLU A 131 -12.04 23.21 3.04
N ALA A 132 -11.19 22.46 2.33
CA ALA A 132 -9.78 22.80 2.16
C ALA A 132 -9.52 23.17 0.70
N GLY A 133 -9.23 24.46 0.48
CA GLY A 133 -9.10 25.17 -0.79
C GLY A 133 -8.60 24.41 -2.04
N SER A 134 -9.39 24.55 -3.12
CA SER A 134 -9.13 24.64 -4.58
C SER A 134 -7.95 23.94 -5.28
N ARG A 135 -7.11 23.13 -4.64
CA ARG A 135 -6.06 22.38 -5.34
C ARG A 135 -6.59 21.04 -5.81
N SER A 136 -6.31 20.70 -7.08
CA SER A 136 -6.62 19.39 -7.67
C SER A 136 -6.09 18.29 -6.74
N PRO A 137 -6.98 17.51 -6.10
CA PRO A 137 -6.58 16.56 -5.08
C PRO A 137 -5.78 15.45 -5.75
N GLY A 138 -4.65 15.10 -5.14
CA GLY A 138 -3.88 13.93 -5.54
C GLY A 138 -4.11 12.77 -4.58
N THR A 139 -3.88 11.54 -5.04
CA THR A 139 -3.95 10.36 -4.18
C THR A 139 -2.79 10.37 -3.20
N ILE A 140 -3.12 10.11 -1.93
CA ILE A 140 -2.16 9.83 -0.88
C ILE A 140 -2.63 8.54 -0.20
N ASN A 141 -1.80 7.50 -0.26
CA ASN A 141 -1.99 6.30 0.55
C ASN A 141 -0.93 6.30 1.65
N LEU A 142 -1.36 5.98 2.87
CA LEU A 142 -0.51 5.90 4.05
C LEU A 142 -0.64 4.50 4.65
N ILE A 143 0.49 3.92 5.04
CA ILE A 143 0.55 2.76 5.93
C ILE A 143 1.25 3.23 7.20
N LEU A 144 0.51 3.21 8.30
CA LEU A 144 1.01 3.56 9.63
C LEU A 144 1.19 2.29 10.44
N LEU A 145 2.38 2.15 11.03
CA LEU A 145 2.74 1.05 11.89
C LEU A 145 3.17 1.60 13.24
N THR A 146 2.82 0.88 14.31
CA THR A 146 3.27 1.16 15.67
C THR A 146 3.60 -0.13 16.39
N ASN A 147 4.47 -0.05 17.39
CA ASN A 147 4.70 -1.13 18.35
C ASN A 147 3.85 -0.98 19.63
N ALA A 148 2.97 0.02 19.70
CA ALA A 148 1.98 0.13 20.76
C ALA A 148 1.03 -1.08 20.69
N THR A 149 1.00 -1.88 21.76
CA THR A 149 0.15 -3.06 21.91
C THR A 149 -1.13 -2.76 22.68
#